data_AF-A0A4R6FTS8-F1
#
_entry.id   AF-A0A4R6FTS8-F1
#
_cell.length_a   1.000
_cell.length_b   1.000
_cell.length_c   1.000
_cell.angle_alpha   90.00
_cell.angle_beta   90.00
_cell.angle_gamma   90.00
#
_symmetry.space_group_name_H-M   'P 1'
#
loop_
_entity.id
_entity.type
_entity.pdbx_description
1 polymer ?
#
loop_
_entity_poly.entity_id
_entity_poly.type
_entity_poly.pdbx_seq_one_letter_code
_entity_poly.pdbx_strand_id
1 'polypeptide(L)'
;MKKSLLLILGLTLGLTSCQKDQDNPFLITASQVGPVNRDIKINQLDSLFAEDSIVKQKSGAQEFLATNEIKVFEKGGKHLMTLEPLQEFDSTSTIGHIRIIDPRFKTKDGLSTASTFKDIVENYNISRIENTLNAAVVFLDEINAYITIDKEELPADLRYDTVSKIRASQIPDDAKFKYFMIYWN
;
A
#
# COMPACT_ATOMS: atom_id res chain seq x y z
N MET A 1 -24.17 -20.25 -59.43
CA MET A 1 -23.54 -18.92 -59.54
C MET A 1 -23.98 -18.07 -58.35
N LYS A 2 -23.05 -17.31 -57.74
CA LYS A 2 -23.20 -16.34 -56.63
C LYS A 2 -23.32 -16.97 -55.23
N LYS A 3 -22.23 -17.27 -54.51
CA LYS A 3 -21.23 -16.43 -53.80
C LYS A 3 -21.81 -15.60 -52.65
N SER A 4 -21.15 -15.74 -51.49
CA SER A 4 -21.01 -14.75 -50.40
C SER A 4 -22.16 -14.72 -49.37
N LEU A 5 -21.97 -14.67 -48.05
CA LEU A 5 -20.83 -14.37 -47.18
C LEU A 5 -20.90 -15.23 -45.90
N LEU A 6 -19.75 -15.81 -45.53
CA LEU A 6 -19.14 -15.77 -44.19
C LEU A 6 -19.95 -15.13 -43.05
N LEU A 7 -20.36 -15.94 -42.06
CA LEU A 7 -20.59 -15.48 -40.70
C LEU A 7 -19.80 -16.38 -39.73
N ILE A 8 -18.51 -16.09 -39.60
CA ILE A 8 -17.67 -16.57 -38.50
C ILE A 8 -18.01 -15.65 -37.32
N LEU A 9 -18.99 -16.04 -36.51
CA LEU A 9 -19.22 -15.38 -35.24
C LEU A 9 -18.21 -15.95 -34.25
N GLY A 10 -17.07 -15.25 -34.14
CA GLY A 10 -16.03 -15.52 -33.16
C GLY A 10 -16.61 -15.44 -31.76
N LEU A 11 -16.80 -16.60 -31.14
CA LEU A 11 -17.00 -16.70 -29.70
C LEU A 11 -15.64 -16.46 -29.04
N THR A 12 -15.24 -15.19 -28.95
CA THR A 12 -14.10 -14.80 -28.12
C THR A 12 -14.46 -15.12 -26.69
N LEU A 13 -13.79 -16.13 -26.16
CA LEU A 13 -13.79 -16.50 -24.76
C LEU A 13 -13.50 -15.26 -23.92
N GLY A 14 -14.51 -14.77 -23.21
CA GLY A 14 -14.29 -13.99 -22.01
C GLY A 14 -13.78 -14.95 -20.94
N LEU A 15 -12.46 -15.17 -20.89
CA LEU A 15 -11.82 -15.73 -19.71
C LEU A 15 -11.90 -14.67 -18.62
N THR A 16 -13.06 -14.56 -17.98
CA THR A 16 -13.14 -13.88 -16.68
C THR A 16 -12.36 -14.77 -15.72
N SER A 17 -11.07 -14.51 -15.60
CA SER A 17 -10.24 -15.06 -14.53
C SER A 17 -10.79 -14.52 -13.22
N CYS A 18 -11.78 -15.20 -12.65
CA CYS A 18 -12.08 -15.11 -11.23
C CYS A 18 -10.89 -15.75 -10.48
N GLN A 19 -9.77 -15.03 -10.42
CA GLN A 19 -8.84 -15.26 -9.34
C GLN A 19 -9.59 -14.93 -8.07
N LYS A 20 -9.63 -15.88 -7.12
CA LYS A 20 -10.11 -15.56 -5.79
C LYS A 20 -9.19 -14.46 -5.26
N ASP A 21 -9.74 -13.51 -4.51
CA ASP A 21 -8.96 -12.44 -3.88
C ASP A 21 -7.73 -12.98 -3.13
N GLN A 22 -7.84 -14.19 -2.59
CA GLN A 22 -6.81 -14.91 -1.87
C GLN A 22 -5.60 -15.31 -2.73
N ASP A 23 -5.77 -15.41 -4.06
CA ASP A 23 -4.72 -15.79 -5.01
C ASP A 23 -4.01 -14.57 -5.64
N ASN A 24 -4.44 -13.34 -5.32
CA ASN A 24 -3.84 -12.13 -5.86
C ASN A 24 -2.64 -11.67 -5.00
N PRO A 25 -1.39 -11.81 -5.48
CA PRO A 25 -0.20 -11.50 -4.70
C PRO A 25 0.00 -10.00 -4.43
N PHE A 26 -0.81 -9.14 -5.07
CA PHE A 26 -0.73 -7.69 -4.94
C PHE A 26 -2.02 -7.07 -4.39
N LEU A 27 -2.92 -7.87 -3.80
CA LEU A 27 -4.13 -7.33 -3.19
C LEU A 27 -3.86 -6.73 -1.81
N ILE A 28 -4.41 -5.54 -1.56
CA ILE A 28 -4.48 -4.91 -0.24
C ILE A 28 -5.91 -5.03 0.29
N THR A 29 -6.03 -5.48 1.53
CA THR A 29 -7.27 -5.48 2.33
C THR A 29 -6.96 -5.05 3.77
N ALA A 30 -8.00 -4.85 4.58
CA ALA A 30 -7.84 -4.50 5.99
C ALA A 30 -7.00 -5.50 6.81
N SER A 31 -6.88 -6.75 6.37
CA SER A 31 -6.19 -7.84 7.09
C SER A 31 -5.10 -8.54 6.31
N GLN A 32 -4.80 -8.09 5.09
CA GLN A 32 -3.86 -8.75 4.20
C GLN A 32 -3.23 -7.76 3.20
N VAL A 33 -1.93 -7.89 2.98
CA VAL A 33 -1.15 -7.20 1.95
C VAL A 33 -0.37 -8.25 1.16
N GLY A 34 -0.86 -8.60 -0.02
CA GLY A 34 -0.32 -9.71 -0.81
C GLY A 34 -0.26 -11.00 0.00
N PRO A 35 0.92 -11.63 0.17
CA PRO A 35 1.05 -12.85 0.97
C PRO A 35 1.02 -12.61 2.49
N VAL A 36 1.19 -11.36 2.94
CA VAL A 36 1.29 -11.01 4.35
C VAL A 36 -0.11 -10.83 4.95
N ASN A 37 -0.42 -11.51 6.05
CA ASN A 37 -1.65 -11.30 6.82
C ASN A 37 -1.35 -10.97 8.28
N ARG A 38 -2.39 -10.59 9.04
CA ARG A 38 -2.27 -10.14 10.44
C ARG A 38 -1.67 -11.15 11.41
N ASP A 39 -1.80 -12.44 11.11
CA ASP A 39 -1.42 -13.51 12.03
C ASP A 39 0.01 -14.01 11.77
N ILE A 40 0.64 -13.56 10.67
CA ILE A 40 2.00 -13.92 10.32
C ILE A 40 2.98 -13.36 11.35
N LYS A 41 3.84 -14.24 11.85
CA LYS A 41 4.92 -13.89 12.77
C LYS A 41 6.18 -13.54 12.02
N ILE A 42 7.03 -12.72 12.63
CA ILE A 42 8.32 -12.31 12.04
C ILE A 42 9.17 -13.53 11.64
N ASN A 43 9.24 -14.57 12.48
CA ASN A 43 9.99 -15.79 12.20
C ASN A 43 9.39 -16.68 11.08
N GLN A 44 8.22 -16.34 10.53
CA GLN A 44 7.60 -17.05 9.40
C GLN A 44 7.86 -16.35 8.07
N LEU A 45 8.39 -15.12 8.07
CA LEU A 45 8.57 -14.32 6.85
C LEU A 45 9.52 -14.97 5.84
N ASP A 46 10.59 -15.62 6.30
CA ASP A 46 11.54 -16.31 5.40
C ASP A 46 10.85 -17.44 4.62
N SER A 47 9.92 -18.16 5.26
CA SER A 47 9.14 -19.22 4.60
C SER A 47 8.11 -18.62 3.64
N LEU A 48 7.44 -17.55 4.06
CA LEU A 48 6.43 -16.85 3.26
C LEU A 48 7.01 -16.30 1.94
N PHE A 49 8.22 -15.77 2.02
CA PHE A 49 8.94 -15.17 0.89
C PHE A 49 10.03 -16.09 0.34
N ALA A 50 9.92 -17.42 0.52
CA ALA A 50 10.93 -18.37 0.03
C ALA A 50 11.20 -18.25 -1.48
N GLU A 51 10.18 -17.84 -2.24
CA GLU A 51 10.27 -17.60 -3.69
C GLU A 51 10.61 -16.15 -4.05
N ASP A 52 10.73 -15.24 -3.09
CA ASP A 52 11.09 -13.85 -3.30
C ASP A 52 12.51 -13.58 -2.79
N SER A 53 13.26 -12.75 -3.51
CA SER A 53 14.63 -12.50 -3.14
C SER A 53 14.71 -11.41 -2.09
N ILE A 54 14.98 -11.88 -0.87
CA ILE A 54 15.76 -11.20 0.16
C ILE A 54 14.93 -10.35 1.12
N VAL A 55 14.51 -10.98 2.22
CA VAL A 55 14.16 -10.28 3.46
C VAL A 55 15.46 -9.76 4.07
N LYS A 56 15.65 -8.44 4.13
CA LYS A 56 16.76 -7.83 4.87
C LYS A 56 16.22 -7.19 6.13
N GLN A 57 16.43 -7.83 7.27
CA GLN A 57 16.51 -7.11 8.54
C GLN A 57 17.83 -6.34 8.52
N LYS A 58 17.77 -5.00 8.48
CA LYS A 58 18.98 -4.18 8.44
C LYS A 58 19.21 -3.59 9.84
N SER A 59 20.07 -4.25 10.61
CA SER A 59 20.72 -3.67 11.79
C SER A 59 22.23 -3.64 11.51
N GLY A 60 22.71 -2.62 10.79
CA GLY A 60 24.13 -2.46 10.47
C GLY A 60 24.90 -1.73 11.57
N ALA A 61 26.11 -2.21 11.91
CA ALA A 61 26.96 -1.68 12.99
C ALA A 61 27.46 -0.23 12.81
N GLN A 62 27.19 0.41 11.66
CA GLN A 62 27.50 1.83 11.38
C GLN A 62 26.27 2.74 11.39
N GLU A 63 25.07 2.18 11.52
CA GLU A 63 23.82 2.93 11.62
C GLU A 63 23.47 2.96 13.12
N PHE A 64 23.76 4.06 13.81
CA PHE A 64 23.57 4.26 15.26
C PHE A 64 22.10 4.12 15.75
N LEU A 65 21.20 3.68 14.87
CA LEU A 65 19.78 3.44 15.05
C LEU A 65 19.45 2.12 14.34
N ALA A 66 19.62 0.99 15.03
CA ALA A 66 19.16 -0.30 14.51
C ALA A 66 17.62 -0.26 14.44
N THR A 67 17.07 0.04 13.27
CA THR A 67 15.63 -0.04 13.04
C THR A 67 15.23 -1.50 12.90
N ASN A 68 14.18 -1.95 13.59
CA ASN A 68 13.61 -3.29 13.43
C ASN A 68 12.80 -3.48 12.15
N GLU A 69 12.97 -2.57 11.19
CA GLU A 69 12.36 -2.65 9.87
C GLU A 69 12.87 -3.86 9.09
N ILE A 70 11.93 -4.50 8.41
CA ILE A 70 12.16 -5.66 7.56
C ILE A 70 11.79 -5.27 6.14
N LYS A 71 12.78 -5.23 5.25
CA LYS A 71 12.57 -4.82 3.85
C LYS A 71 12.38 -6.05 2.97
N VAL A 72 11.30 -6.04 2.20
CA VAL A 72 10.90 -7.13 1.31
C VAL A 72 11.15 -6.73 -0.14
N PHE A 73 11.86 -7.55 -0.88
CA PHE A 73 12.19 -7.32 -2.28
C PHE A 73 11.74 -8.50 -3.14
N GLU A 74 11.37 -8.26 -4.40
CA GLU A 74 11.15 -9.35 -5.37
C GLU A 74 12.48 -9.88 -5.91
N LYS A 75 12.42 -11.06 -6.54
CA LYS A 75 13.48 -11.53 -7.45
C LYS A 75 13.84 -10.43 -8.46
N GLY A 76 15.06 -9.91 -8.38
CA GLY A 76 15.53 -8.77 -9.17
C GLY A 76 15.83 -7.49 -8.37
N GLY A 77 15.48 -7.46 -7.07
CA GLY A 77 15.90 -6.42 -6.13
C GLY A 77 15.01 -5.18 -6.09
N LYS A 78 13.81 -5.22 -6.69
CA LYS A 78 12.83 -4.15 -6.55
C LYS A 78 12.18 -4.21 -5.17
N HIS A 79 12.15 -3.07 -4.48
CA HIS A 79 11.60 -2.95 -3.13
C HIS A 79 10.06 -2.98 -3.18
N LEU A 80 9.46 -3.98 -2.54
CA LEU A 80 8.01 -4.19 -2.55
C LEU A 80 7.33 -3.43 -1.41
N MET A 81 7.83 -3.65 -0.19
CA MET A 81 7.29 -3.10 1.05
C MET A 81 8.32 -3.14 2.17
N THR A 82 8.08 -2.34 3.20
CA THR A 82 8.80 -2.41 4.49
C THR A 82 7.81 -2.80 5.57
N LEU A 83 8.18 -3.79 6.40
CA LEU A 83 7.37 -4.30 7.50
C LEU A 83 8.00 -3.85 8.82
N GLU A 84 7.17 -3.47 9.78
CA GLU A 84 7.57 -3.13 11.14
C GLU A 84 6.83 -4.06 12.12
N PRO A 85 7.57 -4.80 12.97
CA PRO A 85 6.95 -5.64 14.00
C PRO A 85 6.10 -4.82 14.98
N LEU A 86 5.00 -5.41 15.46
CA LEU A 86 4.21 -4.82 16.54
C LEU A 86 5.02 -4.70 17.84
N GLN A 87 5.83 -5.72 18.14
CA GLN A 87 6.81 -5.71 19.22
C GLN A 87 8.22 -5.87 18.64
N GLU A 88 8.99 -4.80 18.80
CA GLU A 88 10.39 -4.74 18.43
C GLU A 88 11.24 -5.83 19.12
N PHE A 89 12.21 -6.38 18.38
CA PHE A 89 13.11 -7.44 18.84
C PHE A 89 12.42 -8.76 19.29
N ASP A 90 11.15 -8.98 18.97
CA ASP A 90 10.44 -10.24 19.21
C ASP A 90 10.12 -10.96 17.90
N SER A 91 10.81 -12.08 17.64
CA SER A 91 10.60 -12.90 16.44
C SER A 91 9.23 -13.59 16.38
N THR A 92 8.51 -13.67 17.50
CA THR A 92 7.16 -14.22 17.59
C THR A 92 6.07 -13.16 17.49
N SER A 93 6.45 -11.88 17.46
CA SER A 93 5.56 -10.76 17.17
C SER A 93 4.92 -10.91 15.79
N THR A 94 3.70 -10.38 15.67
CA THR A 94 3.08 -10.09 14.38
C THR A 94 3.55 -8.74 13.84
N ILE A 95 3.06 -8.38 12.65
CA ILE A 95 3.37 -7.11 11.99
C ILE A 95 2.40 -6.04 12.49
N GLY A 96 2.94 -4.88 12.88
CA GLY A 96 2.16 -3.71 13.30
C GLY A 96 1.97 -2.70 12.17
N HIS A 97 3.01 -2.45 11.37
CA HIS A 97 2.93 -1.50 10.25
C HIS A 97 3.55 -2.06 8.98
N ILE A 98 2.96 -1.66 7.85
CA ILE A 98 3.43 -2.01 6.51
C ILE A 98 3.48 -0.74 5.67
N ARG A 99 4.65 -0.39 5.18
CA ARG A 99 4.83 0.64 4.17
C ARG A 99 4.82 0.01 2.78
N ILE A 100 3.81 0.35 1.97
CA ILE A 100 3.73 -0.07 0.57
C ILE A 100 4.66 0.80 -0.27
N ILE A 101 5.47 0.17 -1.13
CA ILE A 101 6.41 0.85 -2.02
C ILE A 101 6.03 0.59 -3.48
N ASP A 102 5.76 -0.66 -3.83
CA ASP A 102 5.49 -1.05 -5.22
C ASP A 102 4.02 -0.76 -5.62
N PRO A 103 3.78 -0.02 -6.72
CA PRO A 103 2.44 0.38 -7.16
C PRO A 103 1.58 -0.78 -7.69
N ARG A 104 2.14 -1.98 -7.87
CA ARG A 104 1.34 -3.18 -8.20
C ARG A 104 0.38 -3.52 -7.06
N PHE A 105 0.77 -3.24 -5.81
CA PHE A 105 -0.08 -3.43 -4.64
C PHE A 105 -1.23 -2.44 -4.66
N LYS A 106 -2.45 -2.97 -4.67
CA LYS A 106 -3.67 -2.17 -4.75
C LYS A 106 -4.83 -2.78 -3.99
N THR A 107 -5.71 -1.92 -3.49
CA THR A 107 -6.99 -2.34 -2.92
C THR A 107 -7.93 -2.85 -4.01
N LYS A 108 -9.08 -3.39 -3.61
CA LYS A 108 -10.14 -3.79 -4.55
C LYS A 108 -10.62 -2.65 -5.44
N ASP A 109 -10.70 -1.45 -4.87
CA ASP A 109 -11.11 -0.23 -5.60
C ASP A 109 -9.94 0.46 -6.31
N GLY A 110 -8.74 -0.15 -6.29
CA GLY A 110 -7.61 0.26 -7.12
C GLY A 110 -6.65 1.27 -6.48
N LEU A 111 -6.82 1.62 -5.20
CA LEU A 111 -5.93 2.52 -4.48
C LEU A 111 -4.52 1.91 -4.36
N SER A 112 -3.51 2.61 -4.85
CA SER A 112 -2.11 2.18 -4.87
C SER A 112 -1.17 3.35 -4.56
N THR A 113 0.15 3.11 -4.50
CA THR A 113 1.14 4.19 -4.35
C THR A 113 1.21 5.15 -5.54
N ALA A 114 0.65 4.76 -6.69
CA ALA A 114 0.57 5.62 -7.88
C ALA A 114 -0.71 6.46 -7.95
N SER A 115 -1.62 6.29 -6.99
CA SER A 115 -2.88 7.03 -6.90
C SER A 115 -2.68 8.47 -6.42
N THR A 116 -3.74 9.25 -6.56
CA THR A 116 -3.85 10.66 -6.18
C THR A 116 -4.91 10.84 -5.10
N PHE A 117 -4.97 12.03 -4.50
CA PHE A 117 -5.99 12.32 -3.50
C PHE A 117 -7.42 12.17 -4.04
N LYS A 118 -7.64 12.45 -5.33
CA LYS A 118 -8.91 12.21 -6.01
C LYS A 118 -9.38 10.77 -5.88
N ASP A 119 -8.49 9.81 -6.10
CA ASP A 119 -8.82 8.38 -6.01
C ASP A 119 -9.27 7.99 -4.58
N ILE A 120 -8.81 8.71 -3.56
CA ILE A 120 -9.27 8.52 -2.18
C ILE A 120 -10.70 9.03 -2.03
N VAL A 121 -10.97 10.29 -2.40
CA VAL A 121 -12.29 10.91 -2.16
C VAL A 121 -13.41 10.29 -3.00
N GLU A 122 -13.08 9.66 -4.14
CA GLU A 122 -14.06 8.97 -4.99
C GLU A 122 -14.41 7.56 -4.47
N ASN A 123 -13.52 6.89 -3.74
CA ASN A 123 -13.65 5.47 -3.40
C ASN A 123 -13.68 5.17 -1.89
N TYR A 124 -13.29 6.11 -1.03
CA TYR A 124 -13.11 5.86 0.41
C TYR A 124 -13.71 6.94 1.30
N ASN A 125 -14.09 6.54 2.51
CA ASN A 125 -14.47 7.45 3.58
C ASN A 125 -13.24 7.88 4.39
N ILE A 126 -12.92 9.17 4.32
CA ILE A 126 -11.83 9.75 5.14
C ILE A 126 -12.28 9.84 6.59
N SER A 127 -11.66 9.06 7.48
CA SER A 127 -11.98 9.06 8.91
C SER A 127 -11.48 10.33 9.60
N ARG A 128 -10.25 10.75 9.28
CA ARG A 128 -9.66 12.01 9.73
C ARG A 128 -8.48 12.42 8.85
N ILE A 129 -8.12 13.69 8.97
CA ILE A 129 -6.90 14.27 8.39
C ILE A 129 -6.14 14.93 9.53
N GLU A 130 -4.91 14.48 9.76
CA GLU A 130 -4.01 15.06 10.75
C GLU A 130 -3.02 15.99 10.06
N ASN A 131 -2.87 17.19 10.64
CA ASN A 131 -1.90 18.18 10.20
C ASN A 131 -0.60 17.99 10.98
N THR A 132 0.49 17.71 10.28
CA THR A 132 1.83 17.57 10.87
C THR A 132 2.76 18.65 10.33
N LEU A 133 3.98 18.72 10.88
CA LEU A 133 4.98 19.71 10.47
C LEU A 133 5.23 19.71 8.96
N ASN A 134 5.30 18.53 8.33
CA ASN A 134 5.73 18.37 6.94
C ASN A 134 4.71 17.65 6.06
N ALA A 135 3.54 17.26 6.59
CA ALA A 135 2.55 16.51 5.82
C ALA A 135 1.12 16.68 6.34
N ALA A 136 0.16 16.39 5.47
CA ALA A 136 -1.18 15.96 5.87
C ALA A 136 -1.24 14.43 5.88
N VAL A 137 -1.75 13.84 6.97
CA VAL A 137 -1.93 12.39 7.10
C VAL A 137 -3.42 12.07 7.04
N VAL A 138 -3.84 11.40 5.97
CA VAL A 138 -5.23 11.05 5.68
C VAL A 138 -5.47 9.61 6.12
N PHE A 139 -6.40 9.39 7.06
CA PHE A 139 -6.70 8.06 7.59
C PHE A 139 -7.94 7.46 6.92
N LEU A 140 -7.85 6.18 6.58
CA LEU A 140 -8.86 5.36 5.93
C LEU A 140 -9.08 4.10 6.79
N ASP A 141 -9.88 4.25 7.85
CA ASP A 141 -10.05 3.22 8.87
C ASP A 141 -10.69 1.92 8.32
N GLU A 142 -11.48 2.02 7.25
CA GLU A 142 -12.16 0.87 6.63
C GLU A 142 -11.19 -0.18 6.03
N ILE A 143 -9.97 0.24 5.69
CA ILE A 143 -8.89 -0.63 5.20
C ILE A 143 -7.67 -0.63 6.13
N ASN A 144 -7.78 -0.07 7.33
CA ASN A 144 -6.68 0.16 8.26
C ASN A 144 -5.46 0.80 7.58
N ALA A 145 -5.69 1.87 6.80
CA ALA A 145 -4.65 2.56 6.09
C ALA A 145 -4.52 4.02 6.50
N TYR A 146 -3.35 4.59 6.25
CA TYR A 146 -3.19 6.03 6.16
C TYR A 146 -2.24 6.42 5.03
N ILE A 147 -2.55 7.55 4.42
CA ILE A 147 -1.81 8.15 3.32
C ILE A 147 -1.16 9.43 3.82
N THR A 148 0.13 9.57 3.59
CA THR A 148 0.87 10.80 3.87
C THR A 148 0.98 11.61 2.58
N ILE A 149 0.52 12.86 2.60
CA ILE A 149 0.66 13.83 1.51
C ILE A 149 1.61 14.92 1.98
N ASP A 150 2.67 15.18 1.21
CA ASP A 150 3.64 16.21 1.59
C ASP A 150 2.99 17.59 1.61
N LYS A 151 3.43 18.48 2.51
CA LYS A 151 2.97 19.88 2.53
C LYS A 151 3.20 20.57 1.19
N GLU A 152 4.25 20.20 0.46
CA GLU A 152 4.54 20.74 -0.88
C GLU A 152 3.40 20.53 -1.89
N GLU A 153 2.61 19.47 -1.74
CA GLU A 153 1.43 19.16 -2.56
C GLU A 153 0.20 20.01 -2.17
N LEU A 154 0.25 20.74 -1.05
CA LEU A 154 -0.87 21.55 -0.56
C LEU A 154 -0.77 23.03 -0.99
N PRO A 155 -1.90 23.77 -0.97
CA PRO A 155 -1.92 25.22 -1.14
C PRO A 155 -0.98 25.95 -0.19
N ALA A 156 -0.45 27.09 -0.63
CA ALA A 156 0.62 27.82 0.05
C ALA A 156 0.29 28.25 1.49
N ASP A 157 -0.97 28.56 1.77
CA ASP A 157 -1.49 28.89 3.10
C ASP A 157 -1.41 27.71 4.07
N LEU A 158 -1.51 26.47 3.59
CA LEU A 158 -1.40 25.26 4.41
C LEU A 158 0.04 24.75 4.55
N ARG A 159 0.97 25.16 3.68
CA ARG A 159 2.36 24.66 3.65
C ARG A 159 3.13 24.91 4.95
N TYR A 160 2.86 26.03 5.61
CA TYR A 160 3.58 26.47 6.81
C TYR A 160 2.70 26.43 8.07
N ASP A 161 1.44 26.01 7.95
CA ASP A 161 0.49 25.92 9.05
C ASP A 161 0.42 24.48 9.58
N THR A 162 0.75 24.32 10.85
CA THR A 162 0.71 23.04 11.58
C THR A 162 -0.40 22.97 12.61
N VAL A 163 -1.14 24.05 12.82
CA VAL A 163 -2.13 24.19 13.88
C VAL A 163 -3.54 24.00 13.34
N SER A 164 -3.84 24.59 12.18
CA SER A 164 -5.20 24.52 11.64
C SER A 164 -5.56 23.11 11.19
N LYS A 165 -6.84 22.77 11.37
CA LYS A 165 -7.41 21.54 10.82
C LYS A 165 -7.49 21.65 9.29
N ILE A 166 -6.86 20.72 8.59
CA ILE A 166 -6.97 20.58 7.13
C ILE A 166 -8.30 19.88 6.80
N ARG A 167 -9.05 20.43 5.84
CA ARG A 167 -10.25 19.80 5.28
C ARG A 167 -9.90 19.10 3.97
N ALA A 168 -10.61 18.00 3.67
CA ALA A 168 -10.44 17.27 2.42
C ALA A 168 -10.55 18.19 1.18
N SER A 169 -11.51 19.11 1.18
CA SER A 169 -11.72 20.08 0.09
C SER A 169 -10.56 21.08 -0.14
N GLN A 170 -9.57 21.11 0.74
CA GLN A 170 -8.39 21.97 0.60
C GLN A 170 -7.16 21.21 0.07
N ILE A 171 -7.24 19.88 -0.03
CA ILE A 171 -6.19 19.05 -0.62
C ILE A 171 -6.49 18.95 -2.12
N PRO A 172 -5.54 19.30 -3.01
CA PRO A 172 -5.74 19.20 -4.45
C PRO A 172 -6.00 17.76 -4.88
N ASP A 173 -6.90 17.58 -5.84
CA ASP A 173 -7.26 16.26 -6.39
C ASP A 173 -6.05 15.49 -6.93
N ASP A 174 -5.09 16.18 -7.55
CA ASP A 174 -3.88 15.63 -8.15
C ASP A 174 -2.72 15.44 -7.15
N ALA A 175 -2.92 15.78 -5.88
CA ALA A 175 -1.91 15.64 -4.84
C ALA A 175 -1.43 14.19 -4.73
N LYS A 176 -0.11 14.00 -4.79
CA LYS A 176 0.51 12.68 -4.80
C LYS A 176 0.77 12.14 -3.40
N PHE A 177 0.83 10.82 -3.31
CA PHE A 177 1.15 10.15 -2.06
C PHE A 177 2.65 10.18 -1.83
N LYS A 178 3.06 10.66 -0.66
CA LYS A 178 4.41 10.48 -0.14
C LYS A 178 4.58 9.06 0.39
N TYR A 179 3.65 8.63 1.26
CA TYR A 179 3.62 7.29 1.85
C TYR A 179 2.22 6.69 1.80
N PHE A 180 2.15 5.38 1.59
CA PHE A 180 0.96 4.56 1.76
C PHE A 180 1.28 3.50 2.82
N MET A 181 0.61 3.61 3.97
CA MET A 181 0.83 2.77 5.13
C MET A 181 -0.42 1.96 5.45
N ILE A 182 -0.23 0.70 5.81
CA ILE A 182 -1.22 -0.16 6.47
C ILE A 182 -0.79 -0.34 7.92
N TYR A 183 -1.75 -0.39 8.84
CA TYR A 183 -1.48 -0.63 10.25
C TYR A 183 -2.40 -1.72 10.80
N TRP A 184 -1.88 -2.56 11.70
CA TRP A 184 -2.61 -3.60 12.39
C TRP A 184 -2.34 -3.50 13.90
N ASN A 185 -3.38 -3.81 14.67
CA ASN A 185 -3.30 -3.95 16.13
C ASN A 185 -3.06 -5.39 16.53
#